data_AF-A0A091NBK1-F1
#
_entry.id   AF-A0A091NBK1-F1
#
_cell.length_a   1.000
_cell.length_b   1.000
_cell.length_c   1.000
_cell.angle_alpha   90.00
_cell.angle_beta   90.00
_cell.angle_gamma   90.00
#
_symmetry.space_group_name_H-M   'P 1'
#
loop_
_entity.id
_entity.type
_entity.pdbx_description
1 polymer ?
#
loop_
_entity_poly.entity_id
_entity_poly.type
_entity_poly.pdbx_seq_one_letter_code
_entity_poly.pdbx_strand_id
1 'polypeptide(L)'
;MPNLHRHEKEKFFVTAEGRKESVPSIHDPPTRELSVVVPSYNEEERLPLMMDEALDYLEKRQKRDPSFTYEVIVVDDGSKDQTTKVAMKYCKKYGSDKVRVLSLVKNRGKGGAVRMGVFSSRGRKILMADADGATKFADIEKVEEENVSLNNNSLISVPLQNQMAISCGSRAHLEKDSIAK
;
A
#
# COMPACT_ATOMS: atom_id res chain seq x y z
N MET A 1 -9.77 2.09 -20.10
CA MET A 1 -9.12 2.58 -18.85
C MET A 1 -8.46 3.92 -19.12
N PRO A 2 -8.48 4.89 -18.18
CA PRO A 2 -7.76 6.14 -18.36
C PRO A 2 -6.25 5.88 -18.48
N ASN A 3 -5.60 6.51 -19.45
CA ASN A 3 -4.17 6.32 -19.69
C ASN A 3 -3.35 6.66 -18.43
N LEU A 4 -2.49 5.74 -17.99
CA LEU A 4 -1.57 5.98 -16.89
C LEU A 4 -0.30 6.61 -17.45
N HIS A 5 -0.20 7.93 -17.36
CA HIS A 5 1.01 8.63 -17.79
C HIS A 5 2.13 8.42 -16.76
N ARG A 6 3.19 7.70 -17.14
CA ARG A 6 4.40 7.52 -16.34
C ARG A 6 5.58 8.20 -17.02
N HIS A 7 6.39 8.90 -16.25
CA HIS A 7 7.69 9.35 -16.71
C HIS A 7 8.63 8.13 -16.86
N GLU A 8 9.59 8.15 -17.79
CA GLU A 8 10.52 7.02 -18.01
C GLU A 8 11.25 6.58 -16.73
N LYS A 9 11.55 7.53 -15.84
CA LYS A 9 12.16 7.27 -14.53
C LYS A 9 11.23 6.53 -13.56
N GLU A 10 9.90 6.67 -13.70
CA GLU A 10 8.87 6.08 -12.82
C GLU A 10 8.42 4.68 -13.28
N LYS A 11 9.00 4.18 -14.37
CA LYS A 11 8.85 2.78 -14.80
C LYS A 11 9.74 1.82 -14.01
N PHE A 12 10.59 2.36 -13.15
CA PHE A 12 11.56 1.58 -12.39
C PHE A 12 11.58 2.02 -10.93
N PHE A 13 11.98 1.11 -10.06
CA PHE A 13 12.30 1.39 -8.67
C PHE A 13 13.73 0.96 -8.36
N VAL A 14 14.28 1.48 -7.27
CA VAL A 14 15.63 1.12 -6.81
C VAL A 14 15.51 0.09 -5.69
N THR A 15 16.22 -1.03 -5.81
CA THR A 15 16.22 -2.09 -4.81
C THR A 15 17.07 -1.72 -3.59
N ALA A 16 17.01 -2.54 -2.54
CA ALA A 16 17.81 -2.44 -1.34
C ALA A 16 19.31 -2.49 -1.65
N GLU A 17 19.69 -3.25 -2.68
CA GLU A 17 21.07 -3.35 -3.18
C GLU A 17 21.45 -2.21 -4.15
N GLY A 18 20.55 -1.26 -4.40
CA GLY A 18 20.78 -0.15 -5.33
C GLY A 18 20.61 -0.51 -6.82
N ARG A 19 20.07 -1.69 -7.13
CA ARG A 19 19.79 -2.09 -8.52
C ARG A 19 18.50 -1.42 -9.01
N LYS A 20 18.39 -1.23 -10.32
CA LYS A 20 17.21 -0.64 -10.95
C LYS A 20 16.36 -1.76 -11.54
N GLU A 21 15.12 -1.91 -11.07
CA GLU A 21 14.20 -2.95 -11.52
C GLU A 21 12.89 -2.33 -12.04
N SER A 22 12.24 -2.99 -12.99
CA SER A 22 10.97 -2.53 -13.55
C SER A 22 9.85 -2.65 -12.52
N VAL A 23 8.96 -1.66 -12.48
CA VAL A 23 7.75 -1.75 -11.67
C VAL A 23 6.82 -2.86 -12.22
N PRO A 24 6.30 -3.76 -11.38
CA PRO A 24 5.21 -4.67 -11.71
C PRO A 24 3.94 -3.92 -12.12
N SER A 25 3.01 -4.63 -12.72
CA SER A 25 1.68 -4.13 -13.07
C SER A 25 0.60 -4.79 -12.23
N ILE A 26 -0.45 -4.03 -11.93
CA ILE A 26 -1.70 -4.58 -11.38
C ILE A 26 -2.36 -5.62 -12.32
N HIS A 27 -1.96 -5.66 -13.59
CA HIS A 27 -2.44 -6.62 -14.57
C HIS A 27 -1.65 -7.94 -14.58
N ASP A 28 -0.53 -8.01 -13.87
CA ASP A 28 0.21 -9.25 -13.71
C ASP A 28 -0.52 -10.18 -12.73
N PRO A 29 -0.37 -11.52 -12.85
CA PRO A 29 -0.89 -12.44 -11.84
C PRO A 29 -0.36 -12.06 -10.44
N PRO A 30 -1.23 -12.03 -9.41
CA PRO A 30 -0.81 -11.60 -8.08
C PRO A 30 0.24 -12.54 -7.50
N THR A 31 1.33 -11.98 -6.99
CA THR A 31 2.40 -12.73 -6.30
C THR A 31 2.42 -12.46 -4.80
N ARG A 32 1.53 -11.59 -4.31
CA ARG A 32 1.33 -11.25 -2.90
C ARG A 32 -0.14 -11.36 -2.53
N GLU A 33 -0.41 -11.61 -1.25
CA GLU A 33 -1.78 -11.59 -0.74
C GLU A 33 -2.26 -10.14 -0.53
N LEU A 34 -1.39 -9.26 -0.01
CA LEU A 34 -1.70 -7.86 0.28
C LEU A 34 -0.62 -6.90 -0.24
N SER A 35 -1.02 -5.84 -0.94
CA SER A 35 -0.18 -4.66 -1.17
C SER A 35 -0.72 -3.49 -0.36
N VAL A 36 0.12 -2.90 0.48
CA VAL A 36 -0.19 -1.66 1.20
C VAL A 36 0.45 -0.50 0.44
N VAL A 37 -0.36 0.41 -0.08
CA VAL A 37 0.08 1.63 -0.77
C VAL A 37 0.06 2.79 0.21
N VAL A 38 1.22 3.41 0.37
CA VAL A 38 1.43 4.55 1.26
C VAL A 38 1.81 5.76 0.40
N PRO A 39 0.87 6.66 0.07
CA PRO A 39 1.20 7.93 -0.55
C PRO A 39 1.94 8.82 0.47
N SER A 40 3.03 9.45 0.07
CA SER A 40 3.85 10.30 0.94
C SER A 40 4.30 11.55 0.22
N TYR A 41 4.20 12.71 0.88
CA TYR A 41 4.74 13.98 0.40
C TYR A 41 5.18 14.82 1.59
N ASN A 42 6.49 15.03 1.73
CA ASN A 42 7.12 15.69 2.88
C ASN A 42 6.75 15.05 4.23
N GLU A 43 6.98 13.75 4.35
CA GLU A 43 6.61 12.91 5.50
C GLU A 43 7.81 12.37 6.27
N GLU A 44 9.00 12.99 6.17
CA GLU A 44 10.23 12.44 6.77
C GLU A 44 10.13 12.17 8.28
N GLU A 45 9.31 12.94 9.00
CA GLU A 45 9.10 12.81 10.45
C GLU A 45 7.98 11.82 10.82
N ARG A 46 6.91 11.75 10.02
CA ARG A 46 5.72 10.94 10.34
C ARG A 46 5.77 9.53 9.77
N LEU A 47 6.39 9.37 8.60
CA LEU A 47 6.52 8.09 7.91
C LEU A 47 7.14 6.98 8.78
N PRO A 48 8.20 7.22 9.58
CA PRO A 48 8.80 6.16 10.40
C PRO A 48 7.81 5.50 11.36
N LEU A 49 7.00 6.30 12.07
CA LEU A 49 6.05 5.79 13.05
C LEU A 49 5.03 4.87 12.40
N MET A 50 4.46 5.30 11.28
CA MET A 50 3.49 4.49 10.53
C MET A 50 4.15 3.22 9.96
N MET A 51 5.34 3.33 9.37
CA MET A 51 6.04 2.18 8.79
C MET A 51 6.43 1.15 9.85
N ASP A 52 6.85 1.59 11.05
CA ASP A 52 7.18 0.69 12.16
C ASP A 52 5.93 -0.07 12.63
N GLU A 53 4.80 0.61 12.81
CA GLU A 53 3.52 -0.03 13.18
C GLU A 53 3.05 -1.02 12.10
N ALA A 54 3.04 -0.59 10.84
CA ALA A 54 2.62 -1.38 9.70
C ALA A 54 3.42 -2.67 9.58
N LEU A 55 4.74 -2.56 9.59
CA LEU A 55 5.63 -3.70 9.39
C LEU A 55 5.63 -4.63 10.61
N ASP A 56 5.52 -4.12 11.84
CA ASP A 56 5.37 -4.96 13.03
C ASP A 56 4.09 -5.82 12.94
N TYR A 57 2.95 -5.21 12.58
CA TYR A 57 1.70 -5.93 12.40
C TYR A 57 1.80 -6.97 11.27
N LEU A 58 2.30 -6.59 10.09
CA LEU A 58 2.40 -7.46 8.92
C LEU A 58 3.38 -8.63 9.15
N GLU A 59 4.52 -8.40 9.80
CA GLU A 59 5.45 -9.46 10.20
C GLU A 59 4.82 -10.43 11.21
N LYS A 60 4.11 -9.91 12.22
CA LYS A 60 3.37 -10.76 13.18
C LYS A 60 2.30 -11.60 12.48
N ARG A 61 1.57 -11.01 11.53
CA ARG A 61 0.56 -11.73 10.74
C ARG A 61 1.17 -12.83 9.88
N GLN A 62 2.26 -12.54 9.16
CA GLN A 62 3.00 -13.54 8.38
C GLN A 62 3.59 -14.66 9.26
N LYS A 63 4.03 -14.36 10.48
CA LYS A 63 4.50 -15.38 11.42
C LYS A 63 3.38 -16.32 11.89
N ARG A 64 2.15 -15.79 12.06
CA ARG A 64 0.97 -16.60 12.43
C ARG A 64 0.43 -17.43 11.26
N ASP A 65 0.52 -16.89 10.05
CA ASP A 65 0.10 -17.53 8.81
C ASP A 65 1.20 -17.41 7.75
N PRO A 66 2.04 -18.45 7.59
CA PRO A 66 3.13 -18.45 6.61
C PRO A 66 2.67 -18.32 5.14
N SER A 67 1.40 -18.60 4.85
CA SER A 67 0.85 -18.41 3.50
C SER A 67 0.54 -16.94 3.21
N PHE A 68 0.39 -16.12 4.25
CA PHE A 68 0.20 -14.69 4.12
C PHE A 68 1.50 -14.02 3.66
N THR A 69 1.42 -13.40 2.49
CA THR A 69 2.52 -12.63 1.89
C THR A 69 2.08 -11.20 1.64
N TYR A 70 2.96 -10.25 1.87
CA TYR A 70 2.61 -8.84 1.75
C TYR A 70 3.72 -8.04 1.08
N GLU A 71 3.37 -6.83 0.67
CA GLU A 71 4.32 -5.78 0.37
C GLU A 71 3.80 -4.43 0.83
N VAL A 72 4.72 -3.51 1.12
CA VAL A 72 4.44 -2.09 1.37
C VAL A 72 5.10 -1.27 0.28
N ILE A 73 4.33 -0.42 -0.38
CA ILE A 73 4.76 0.45 -1.47
C ILE A 73 4.64 1.88 -0.97
N VAL A 74 5.77 2.48 -0.60
CA VAL A 74 5.84 3.91 -0.30
C VAL A 74 5.95 4.66 -1.63
N VAL A 75 4.98 5.52 -1.91
CA VAL A 75 4.98 6.36 -3.11
C VAL A 75 5.32 7.78 -2.70
N ASP A 76 6.57 8.17 -2.91
CA ASP A 76 7.01 9.54 -2.69
C ASP A 76 6.56 10.42 -3.86
N ASP A 77 5.59 11.30 -3.62
CA ASP A 77 4.97 12.21 -4.57
C ASP A 77 5.83 13.47 -4.82
N GLY A 78 7.12 13.27 -5.09
CA GLY A 78 8.07 14.34 -5.38
C GLY A 78 8.35 15.25 -4.19
N SER A 79 8.56 14.66 -3.00
CA SER A 79 8.94 15.37 -1.78
C SER A 79 10.21 16.21 -1.96
N LYS A 80 10.31 17.26 -1.16
CA LYS A 80 11.47 18.17 -1.11
C LYS A 80 12.36 17.94 0.13
N ASP A 81 11.92 17.06 1.02
CA ASP A 81 12.62 16.66 2.23
C ASP A 81 13.28 15.28 2.05
N GLN A 82 13.62 14.60 3.16
CA GLN A 82 14.28 13.30 3.14
C GLN A 82 13.31 12.11 3.10
N THR A 83 12.03 12.28 2.74
CA THR A 83 11.00 11.22 2.70
C THR A 83 11.48 9.96 1.95
N THR A 84 11.92 10.09 0.70
CA THR A 84 12.49 8.95 -0.06
C THR A 84 13.64 8.27 0.70
N LYS A 85 14.55 9.05 1.31
CA LYS A 85 15.71 8.50 2.04
C LYS A 85 15.28 7.73 3.27
N VAL A 86 14.27 8.22 4.00
CA VAL A 86 13.66 7.53 5.15
C VAL A 86 13.02 6.22 4.69
N ALA A 87 12.16 6.26 3.67
CA ALA A 87 11.51 5.08 3.10
C ALA A 87 12.53 4.02 2.64
N MET A 88 13.64 4.45 2.01
CA MET A 88 14.68 3.55 1.56
C MET A 88 15.42 2.83 2.70
N LYS A 89 15.43 3.36 3.93
CA LYS A 89 15.96 2.63 5.10
C LYS A 89 15.12 1.38 5.38
N TYR A 90 13.79 1.47 5.25
CA TYR A 90 12.88 0.34 5.40
C TYR A 90 13.06 -0.68 4.28
N CYS A 91 13.18 -0.22 3.02
CA CYS A 91 13.52 -1.07 1.89
C CYS A 91 14.81 -1.87 2.15
N LYS A 92 15.86 -1.22 2.66
CA LYS A 92 17.13 -1.89 2.99
C LYS A 92 17.00 -2.88 4.16
N LYS A 93 16.20 -2.55 5.17
CA LYS A 93 16.03 -3.37 6.37
C LYS A 93 15.21 -4.65 6.10
N TYR A 94 14.14 -4.54 5.33
CA TYR A 94 13.18 -5.63 5.09
C TYR A 94 13.32 -6.30 3.72
N GLY A 95 14.14 -5.73 2.84
CA GLY A 95 14.32 -6.17 1.45
C GLY A 95 13.28 -5.59 0.51
N SER A 96 13.65 -5.45 -0.76
CA SER A 96 12.79 -4.89 -1.82
C SER A 96 11.58 -5.73 -2.16
N ASP A 97 11.58 -6.98 -1.70
CA ASP A 97 10.44 -7.85 -1.88
C ASP A 97 9.29 -7.51 -0.91
N LYS A 98 9.60 -7.00 0.29
CA LYS A 98 8.60 -6.59 1.29
C LYS A 98 8.34 -5.08 1.26
N VAL A 99 9.35 -4.26 1.00
CA VAL A 99 9.20 -2.79 0.99
C VAL A 99 9.78 -2.20 -0.29
N ARG A 100 8.94 -1.47 -1.04
CA ARG A 100 9.35 -0.77 -2.27
C ARG A 100 9.09 0.72 -2.15
N VAL A 101 9.97 1.50 -2.77
CA VAL A 101 9.84 2.97 -2.81
C VAL A 101 9.72 3.41 -4.26
N LEU A 102 8.61 4.08 -4.58
CA LEU A 102 8.35 4.68 -5.88
C LEU A 102 8.48 6.19 -5.75
N SER A 103 9.57 6.75 -6.26
CA SER A 103 9.79 8.20 -6.26
C SER A 103 9.27 8.81 -7.56
N LEU A 104 8.22 9.63 -7.46
CA LEU A 104 7.63 10.34 -8.59
C LEU A 104 8.48 11.56 -8.95
N VAL A 105 8.54 11.89 -10.25
CA VAL A 105 9.42 12.97 -10.75
C VAL A 105 8.88 14.35 -10.40
N LYS A 106 7.57 14.45 -10.20
CA LYS A 106 6.88 15.66 -9.77
C LYS A 106 5.70 15.28 -8.89
N ASN A 107 5.32 16.20 -8.00
CA ASN A 107 4.10 16.07 -7.22
C ASN A 107 2.86 16.04 -8.13
N ARG A 108 1.98 15.07 -7.88
CA ARG A 108 0.72 14.83 -8.59
C ARG A 108 -0.49 14.85 -7.65
N GLY A 109 -0.27 15.18 -6.39
CA GLY A 109 -1.23 15.07 -5.31
C GLY A 109 -1.45 13.63 -4.85
N LYS A 110 -2.08 13.48 -3.68
CA LYS A 110 -2.38 12.19 -3.04
C LYS A 110 -3.05 11.19 -3.99
N GLY A 111 -4.08 11.63 -4.73
CA GLY A 111 -4.76 10.75 -5.70
C GLY A 111 -3.84 10.24 -6.81
N GLY A 112 -2.90 11.07 -7.27
CA GLY A 112 -1.87 10.67 -8.23
C GLY A 112 -0.91 9.64 -7.65
N ALA A 113 -0.43 9.85 -6.42
CA ALA A 113 0.44 8.93 -5.70
C ALA A 113 -0.24 7.57 -5.43
N VAL A 114 -1.47 7.60 -4.92
CA VAL A 114 -2.29 6.38 -4.71
C VAL A 114 -2.46 5.62 -6.02
N ARG A 115 -2.83 6.31 -7.11
CA ARG A 115 -2.98 5.69 -8.42
C ARG A 115 -1.67 5.02 -8.86
N MET A 116 -0.53 5.71 -8.71
CA MET A 116 0.78 5.15 -9.09
C MET A 116 1.13 3.92 -8.25
N GLY A 117 0.83 3.91 -6.95
CA GLY A 117 1.03 2.77 -6.08
C GLY A 117 0.16 1.58 -6.48
N VAL A 118 -1.16 1.81 -6.61
CA VAL A 118 -2.14 0.78 -6.99
C VAL A 118 -1.76 0.10 -8.31
N PHE A 119 -1.45 0.87 -9.35
CA PHE A 119 -1.06 0.31 -10.65
C PHE A 119 0.33 -0.36 -10.65
N SER A 120 1.09 -0.25 -9.57
CA SER A 120 2.40 -0.90 -9.40
C SER A 120 2.37 -2.07 -8.41
N SER A 121 1.20 -2.39 -7.85
CA SER A 121 0.99 -3.42 -6.84
C SER A 121 1.04 -4.85 -7.42
N ARG A 122 1.49 -5.80 -6.61
CA ARG A 122 1.53 -7.25 -6.89
C ARG A 122 0.51 -8.04 -6.07
N GLY A 123 -0.23 -7.37 -5.19
CA GLY A 123 -1.14 -7.96 -4.22
C GLY A 123 -2.48 -8.31 -4.81
N ARG A 124 -3.03 -9.45 -4.38
CA ARG A 124 -4.43 -9.82 -4.63
C ARG A 124 -5.39 -8.81 -4.02
N LYS A 125 -5.07 -8.28 -2.83
CA LYS A 125 -5.75 -7.17 -2.17
C LYS A 125 -4.84 -5.95 -2.16
N ILE A 126 -5.43 -4.77 -2.29
CA ILE A 126 -4.69 -3.50 -2.22
C ILE A 126 -5.34 -2.63 -1.16
N LEU A 127 -4.57 -2.29 -0.12
CA LEU A 127 -4.94 -1.31 0.90
C LEU A 127 -4.24 0.01 0.60
N MET A 128 -4.93 1.14 0.76
CA MET A 128 -4.29 2.44 0.89
C MET A 128 -4.22 2.81 2.37
N ALA A 129 -3.04 3.21 2.85
CA ALA A 129 -2.82 3.65 4.22
C ALA A 129 -2.12 5.02 4.22
N ASP A 130 -2.60 5.94 5.04
CA ASP A 130 -2.01 7.27 5.16
C ASP A 130 -0.65 7.24 5.87
N ALA A 131 0.29 8.08 5.41
CA ALA A 131 1.65 8.13 5.94
C ALA A 131 1.75 8.73 7.36
N ASP A 132 0.68 9.37 7.84
CA ASP A 132 0.61 10.01 9.15
C ASP A 132 0.17 9.06 10.28
N GLY A 133 -0.17 7.81 9.97
CA GLY A 133 -0.62 6.82 10.96
C GLY A 133 -2.03 7.10 11.51
N ALA A 134 -2.86 7.89 10.82
CA ALA A 134 -4.22 8.19 11.28
C ALA A 134 -5.13 6.93 11.42
N THR A 135 -4.75 5.80 10.81
CA THR A 135 -5.46 4.52 10.93
C THR A 135 -4.53 3.46 11.51
N LYS A 136 -5.01 2.74 12.54
CA LYS A 136 -4.24 1.63 13.13
C LYS A 136 -4.27 0.45 12.18
N PHE A 137 -3.13 -0.23 12.00
CA PHE A 137 -3.06 -1.34 11.03
C PHE A 137 -3.93 -2.53 11.42
N ALA A 138 -4.22 -2.72 12.71
CA ALA A 138 -5.15 -3.75 13.18
C ALA A 138 -6.59 -3.56 12.65
N ASP A 139 -6.99 -2.34 12.29
CA ASP A 139 -8.34 -2.08 11.75
C ASP A 139 -8.52 -2.61 10.32
N ILE A 140 -7.45 -3.05 9.64
CA ILE A 140 -7.54 -3.65 8.29
C ILE A 140 -8.41 -4.91 8.28
N GLU A 141 -8.41 -5.69 9.37
CA GLU A 141 -9.13 -6.96 9.44
C GLU A 141 -10.63 -6.75 9.25
N LYS A 142 -11.19 -5.65 9.78
CA LYS A 142 -12.60 -5.28 9.61
C LYS A 142 -12.95 -5.03 8.14
N VAL A 143 -12.09 -4.34 7.41
CA VAL A 143 -12.28 -4.05 5.99
C VAL A 143 -12.11 -5.31 5.14
N GLU A 144 -11.20 -6.21 5.53
CA GLU A 144 -11.04 -7.52 4.87
C GLU A 144 -12.25 -8.43 5.09
N GLU A 145 -12.80 -8.49 6.31
CA GLU A 145 -14.00 -9.27 6.64
C GLU A 145 -15.22 -8.82 5.83
N GLU A 146 -15.42 -7.51 5.67
CA GLU A 146 -16.47 -6.97 4.80
C GLU A 146 -16.25 -7.34 3.33
N ASN A 147 -15.02 -7.27 2.81
CA ASN A 147 -14.72 -7.68 1.43
C ASN A 147 -14.98 -9.18 1.20
N VAL A 148 -14.66 -10.04 2.17
CA VAL A 148 -14.97 -11.47 2.10
C VAL A 148 -16.49 -11.70 2.12
N SER A 149 -17.21 -10.94 2.95
CA SER A 149 -18.67 -11.02 3.03
C SER A 149 -19.35 -10.60 1.73
N LEU A 150 -18.82 -9.59 1.03
CA LEU A 150 -19.28 -9.18 -0.31
C LEU A 150 -19.02 -10.27 -1.35
N ASN A 151 -17.88 -10.96 -1.28
CA ASN A 151 -17.57 -12.06 -2.20
C ASN A 151 -18.46 -13.28 -2.02
N ASN A 152 -18.98 -13.51 -0.81
CA ASN A 152 -19.82 -14.66 -0.47
C ASN A 152 -21.32 -14.38 -0.65
N ASN A 153 -21.73 -13.13 -0.93
CA ASN A 153 -23.12 -12.77 -1.11
C ASN A 153 -23.61 -13.09 -2.53
N SER A 154 -24.56 -14.02 -2.62
CA SER A 154 -25.16 -14.57 -3.85
C SER A 154 -26.00 -13.59 -4.68
N LEU A 155 -26.06 -12.31 -4.30
CA LEU A 155 -26.78 -11.26 -5.03
C LEU A 155 -26.05 -10.79 -6.30
N ILE A 156 -24.77 -11.14 -6.46
CA ILE A 156 -24.02 -10.91 -7.68
C ILE A 156 -24.13 -12.18 -8.53
N SER A 157 -25.04 -12.18 -9.50
CA SER A 157 -25.31 -13.31 -10.42
C SER A 157 -24.20 -13.60 -11.43
N VAL A 158 -23.01 -13.04 -11.22
CA VAL A 158 -21.87 -13.12 -12.13
C VAL A 158 -20.65 -13.59 -11.34
N PRO A 159 -19.91 -14.62 -11.81
CA PRO A 159 -18.71 -15.09 -11.13
C PRO A 159 -17.70 -13.94 -10.93
N LEU A 160 -17.32 -13.67 -9.69
CA LEU A 160 -16.37 -12.62 -9.27
C LEU A 160 -14.94 -12.81 -9.79
N GLN A 161 -14.65 -13.90 -10.51
CA GLN A 161 -13.31 -14.28 -10.94
C GLN A 161 -12.58 -13.22 -11.78
N ASN A 162 -13.28 -12.21 -12.30
CA ASN A 162 -12.69 -11.11 -13.09
C ASN A 162 -13.19 -9.70 -12.68
N GLN A 163 -13.70 -9.49 -11.47
CA GLN A 163 -14.17 -8.18 -11.01
C GLN A 163 -13.26 -7.57 -9.93
N MET A 164 -13.03 -6.26 -10.02
CA MET A 164 -12.38 -5.48 -8.95
C MET A 164 -13.45 -4.96 -8.00
N ALA A 165 -13.28 -5.23 -6.70
CA ALA A 165 -14.09 -4.64 -5.65
C ALA A 165 -13.32 -3.53 -4.94
N ILE A 166 -14.04 -2.50 -4.47
CA ILE A 166 -13.48 -1.45 -3.63
C ILE A 166 -14.36 -1.38 -2.38
N SER A 167 -13.77 -1.63 -1.21
CA SER A 167 -14.36 -1.28 0.08
C SER A 167 -13.66 -0.04 0.63
N CYS A 168 -14.44 0.88 1.21
CA CYS A 168 -13.95 2.09 1.84
C CYS A 168 -14.58 2.21 3.21
N GLY A 169 -13.79 1.95 4.26
CA GLY A 169 -14.20 2.16 5.64
C GLY A 169 -14.05 3.63 6.03
N SER A 170 -15.10 4.21 6.61
CA SER A 170 -15.03 5.52 7.26
C SER A 170 -14.82 5.34 8.76
N ARG A 171 -13.91 6.13 9.35
CA ARG A 171 -13.77 6.22 10.82
C ARG A 171 -14.99 6.85 11.51
N ALA A 172 -15.93 7.43 10.77
CA ALA A 172 -17.14 8.02 11.34
C ALA A 172 -17.97 7.02 12.16
N HIS A 173 -17.90 5.71 11.85
CA HIS A 173 -18.58 4.68 12.63
C HIS A 173 -17.80 4.24 13.89
N LEU A 174 -16.53 4.65 14.03
CA LEU A 174 -15.65 4.40 15.19
C LEU A 174 -15.60 5.59 16.16
N GLU A 175 -16.51 6.56 16.02
CA GLU A 175 -16.54 7.80 16.81
C GLU A 175 -16.56 7.52 18.32
N LYS A 176 -17.29 6.50 18.77
CA LYS A 176 -17.38 6.12 20.20
C LYS A 176 -16.04 5.66 20.80
N ASP A 177 -15.15 5.09 19.99
CA ASP A 177 -13.82 4.63 20.38
C ASP A 177 -12.72 5.65 20.07
N SER A 178 -13.06 6.76 19.41
CA SER A 178 -12.13 7.80 18.95
C SER A 178 -12.12 9.04 19.86
N ILE A 179 -12.91 9.04 20.93
CA ILE A 179 -12.84 10.09 21.97
C ILE A 179 -11.61 9.80 22.83
N ALA A 180 -10.61 10.67 22.75
CA ALA A 180 -9.50 10.67 23.70
C ALA A 180 -10.06 10.83 25.14
N LYS A 181 -9.76 9.87 26.01
CA LYS A 181 -9.96 10.00 27.46
C LYS A 181 -8.88 10.87 28.07
#